data_AF-A0A0C9WN52-F1
#
_entry.id   AF-A0A0C9WN52-F1
#
_cell.length_a   1.000
_cell.length_b   1.000
_cell.length_c   1.000
_cell.angle_alpha   90.00
_cell.angle_beta   90.00
_cell.angle_gamma   90.00
#
_symmetry.space_group_name_H-M   'P 1'
#
loop_
_entity.id
_entity.type
_entity.pdbx_description
1 polymer ?
#
loop_
_entity_poly.entity_id
_entity_poly.type
_entity_poly.pdbx_seq_one_letter_code
_entity_poly.pdbx_strand_id
1 'polypeptide(L)'
;MACLLSKQDDFVNQVSMLETLIKEAGHECIFLPKFHCELNPIEMYWGWVKYRYRQVPKKTFDNAKQAAFDALNACPVDLIQRFMNRSWRFMSASRIKLTGKAVAWAIHKQKSHRSVSQTAMMHLDAIVNP
;
A
#
# COMPACT_ATOMS: atom_id res chain seq x y z
N MET A 1 -14.88 22.42 -21.30
CA MET A 1 -16.01 22.47 -20.34
C MET A 1 -15.82 21.59 -19.09
N ALA A 2 -15.43 20.31 -19.18
CA ALA A 2 -15.38 19.40 -18.01
C ALA A 2 -14.54 19.89 -16.81
N CYS A 3 -13.44 20.63 -17.06
CA CYS A 3 -12.55 21.15 -16.01
C CYS A 3 -13.14 22.31 -15.18
N LEU A 4 -14.18 22.99 -15.67
CA LEU A 4 -14.85 24.09 -14.95
C LEU A 4 -15.92 23.55 -13.98
N LEU A 5 -16.67 22.52 -14.41
CA LEU A 5 -17.67 21.85 -13.59
C LEU A 5 -17.03 21.07 -12.43
N SER A 6 -15.89 20.40 -12.66
CA SER A 6 -15.18 19.65 -11.62
C SER A 6 -14.62 20.52 -10.48
N LYS A 7 -14.65 21.85 -10.63
CA LYS A 7 -14.21 22.81 -9.61
C LYS A 7 -15.38 23.43 -8.84
N GLN A 8 -16.62 23.17 -9.24
CA GLN A 8 -17.79 23.64 -8.49
C GLN A 8 -17.91 22.85 -7.19
N ASP A 9 -18.41 23.51 -6.15
CA ASP A 9 -18.41 22.96 -4.78
C ASP A 9 -19.24 21.69 -4.64
N ASP A 10 -20.33 21.57 -5.41
CA ASP A 10 -21.18 20.38 -5.43
C ASP A 10 -20.42 19.16 -5.96
N PHE A 11 -19.63 19.31 -7.03
CA PHE A 11 -18.81 18.23 -7.59
C PHE A 11 -17.59 17.91 -6.73
N VAL A 12 -16.92 18.92 -6.15
CA VAL A 12 -15.73 18.71 -5.31
C VAL A 12 -16.07 17.99 -4.01
N ASN A 13 -17.21 18.35 -3.40
CA ASN A 13 -17.64 17.79 -2.13
C ASN A 13 -18.57 16.57 -2.27
N GLN A 14 -18.83 16.13 -3.51
CA GLN A 14 -19.65 14.94 -3.75
C GLN A 14 -18.93 13.69 -3.23
N VAL A 15 -19.50 13.06 -2.22
CA VAL A 15 -19.06 11.75 -1.73
C VAL A 15 -19.38 10.71 -2.79
N SER A 16 -18.41 9.84 -3.10
CA SER A 16 -18.61 8.82 -4.12
C SER A 16 -19.63 7.78 -3.66
N MET A 17 -20.42 7.24 -4.58
CA MET A 17 -21.41 6.18 -4.28
C MET A 17 -20.76 4.98 -3.58
N LEU A 18 -19.53 4.61 -3.98
CA LEU A 18 -18.80 3.52 -3.38
C LEU A 18 -18.38 3.84 -1.94
N GLU A 19 -17.93 5.07 -1.68
CA GLU A 19 -17.59 5.51 -0.33
C GLU A 19 -18.82 5.53 0.58
N THR A 20 -19.97 5.99 0.10
CA THR A 20 -21.24 5.93 0.84
C THR A 20 -21.59 4.49 1.19
N LEU A 21 -21.56 3.57 0.21
CA LEU A 21 -21.88 2.16 0.43
C LEU A 21 -20.95 1.50 1.45
N ILE A 22 -19.65 1.79 1.39
CA ILE A 22 -18.66 1.27 2.35
C ILE A 22 -18.93 1.80 3.77
N LYS A 23 -19.23 3.10 3.90
CA LYS A 23 -19.53 3.74 5.18
C LYS A 23 -20.84 3.25 5.79
N GLU A 24 -21.88 3.07 4.98
CA GLU A 24 -23.17 2.50 5.40
C GLU A 24 -23.01 1.06 5.92
N ALA A 25 -22.06 0.30 5.39
CA ALA A 25 -21.70 -1.02 5.91
C ALA A 25 -20.85 -0.98 7.20
N GLY A 26 -20.53 0.20 7.74
CA GLY A 26 -19.73 0.39 8.96
C GLY A 26 -18.22 0.28 8.74
N HIS A 27 -17.74 0.43 7.50
CA HIS A 27 -16.33 0.36 7.15
C HIS A 27 -15.74 1.73 6.82
N GLU A 28 -14.44 1.88 7.02
CA GLU A 28 -13.69 3.08 6.65
C GLU A 28 -13.10 2.97 5.23
N CYS A 29 -13.14 4.07 4.48
CA CYS A 29 -12.54 4.14 3.15
C CYS A 29 -11.16 4.79 3.21
N ILE A 30 -10.11 4.03 2.87
CA ILE A 30 -8.74 4.52 2.84
C ILE A 30 -8.38 4.87 1.39
N PHE A 31 -8.19 6.16 1.10
CA PHE A 31 -7.71 6.63 -0.19
C PHE A 31 -6.19 6.63 -0.26
N LEU A 32 -5.64 5.88 -1.21
CA LEU A 32 -4.20 5.85 -1.47
C LEU A 32 -3.82 6.82 -2.59
N PRO A 33 -2.67 7.52 -2.48
CA PRO A 33 -2.12 8.32 -3.57
C PRO A 33 -1.97 7.51 -4.87
N LYS A 34 -2.28 8.14 -6.01
CA LYS A 34 -2.16 7.51 -7.34
C LYS A 34 -0.69 7.17 -7.63
N PHE A 35 -0.44 5.99 -8.20
CA PHE A 35 0.89 5.51 -8.61
C PHE A 35 1.88 5.24 -7.47
N HIS A 36 1.40 5.05 -6.24
CA HIS A 36 2.21 4.71 -5.07
C HIS A 36 1.91 3.28 -4.57
N CYS A 37 2.27 2.29 -5.38
CA CYS A 37 1.99 0.88 -5.09
C CYS A 37 2.67 0.38 -3.80
N GLU A 38 3.76 1.04 -3.36
CA GLU A 38 4.44 0.79 -2.08
C GLU A 38 3.56 1.03 -0.85
N LEU A 39 2.53 1.87 -0.99
CA LEU A 39 1.57 2.19 0.07
C LEU A 39 0.43 1.18 0.16
N ASN A 40 0.30 0.28 -0.82
CA ASN A 40 -0.77 -0.70 -0.87
C ASN A 40 -0.25 -2.10 -0.43
N PRO A 41 -0.58 -2.58 0.78
CA PRO A 41 -0.06 -3.85 1.29
C PRO A 41 -0.51 -5.06 0.47
N ILE A 42 -1.59 -4.94 -0.32
CA ILE A 42 -2.06 -6.02 -1.20
C ILE A 42 -1.05 -6.37 -2.29
N GLU A 43 -0.19 -5.43 -2.71
CA GLU A 43 0.84 -5.67 -3.72
C GLU A 43 1.90 -6.65 -3.21
N MET A 44 2.28 -6.52 -1.93
CA MET A 44 3.20 -7.45 -1.28
C MET A 44 2.57 -8.83 -1.11
N TYR A 45 1.30 -8.88 -0.73
CA TYR A 45 0.53 -10.11 -0.63
C TYR A 45 0.46 -10.84 -1.98
N TRP A 46 0.08 -10.14 -3.05
CA TRP A 46 0.06 -10.71 -4.40
C TRP A 46 1.44 -11.15 -4.88
N GLY A 47 2.49 -10.40 -4.56
CA GLY A 47 3.87 -10.79 -4.83
C GLY A 47 4.22 -12.14 -4.20
N TRP A 48 3.87 -12.31 -2.92
CA TRP A 48 4.09 -13.55 -2.18
C TRP A 48 3.27 -14.72 -2.75
N VAL A 49 1.98 -14.51 -3.00
CA VAL A 49 1.06 -15.52 -3.55
C VAL A 49 1.53 -15.97 -4.93
N LYS A 50 1.87 -15.04 -5.81
CA LYS A 50 2.37 -15.34 -7.17
C LYS A 50 3.68 -16.12 -7.13
N TYR A 51 4.56 -15.81 -6.19
CA TYR A 51 5.80 -16.56 -6.01
C TYR A 51 5.52 -18.02 -5.68
N ARG A 52 4.64 -18.30 -4.71
CA ARG A 52 4.23 -19.68 -4.35
C ARG A 52 3.49 -20.39 -5.48
N TYR A 53 2.56 -19.69 -6.11
CA TYR A 53 1.81 -20.20 -7.25
C TYR A 53 2.73 -20.70 -8.37
N ARG A 54 3.82 -19.97 -8.69
CA ARG A 54 4.78 -20.34 -9.74
C ARG A 54 5.61 -21.59 -9.43
N GLN A 55 5.73 -22.00 -8.16
CA GLN A 55 6.52 -23.16 -7.76
C GLN A 55 5.82 -24.50 -8.01
N VAL A 56 4.49 -24.47 -8.25
CA VAL A 56 3.69 -25.69 -8.41
C VAL A 56 3.40 -25.91 -9.91
N PRO A 57 3.65 -27.12 -10.46
CA PRO A 57 3.29 -27.44 -11.84
C PRO A 57 1.77 -27.52 -12.01
N LYS A 58 1.25 -27.02 -13.15
CA LYS A 58 -0.19 -27.00 -13.46
C LYS A 58 -0.39 -27.58 -14.85
N LYS A 59 -1.11 -28.70 -14.93
CA LYS A 59 -1.37 -29.40 -16.20
C LYS A 59 -2.71 -29.00 -16.83
N THR A 60 -3.68 -28.62 -15.99
CA THR A 60 -5.03 -28.25 -16.40
C THR A 60 -5.42 -26.91 -15.78
N PHE A 61 -6.49 -26.31 -16.29
CA PHE A 61 -7.05 -25.10 -15.72
C PHE A 61 -7.55 -25.32 -14.29
N ASP A 62 -8.18 -26.46 -13.99
CA ASP A 62 -8.63 -26.77 -12.63
C ASP A 62 -7.46 -26.86 -11.65
N ASN A 63 -6.34 -27.48 -12.06
CA ASN A 63 -5.12 -27.53 -11.24
C ASN A 63 -4.54 -26.12 -11.02
N ALA A 64 -4.63 -25.25 -12.04
CA ALA A 64 -4.24 -23.85 -11.91
C ALA A 64 -5.15 -23.11 -10.91
N LYS A 65 -6.47 -23.29 -11.00
CA LYS A 65 -7.43 -22.67 -10.10
C LYS A 65 -7.22 -23.13 -8.65
N GLN A 66 -7.05 -24.43 -8.43
CA GLN A 66 -6.78 -24.98 -7.10
C GLN A 66 -5.47 -24.44 -6.54
N ALA A 67 -4.39 -24.45 -7.33
CA ALA A 67 -3.11 -23.91 -6.89
C ALA A 67 -3.16 -22.41 -6.55
N ALA A 68 -4.07 -21.64 -7.18
CA ALA A 68 -4.29 -20.24 -6.81
C ALA A 68 -4.93 -20.13 -5.43
N PHE A 69 -5.98 -20.90 -5.15
CA PHE A 69 -6.61 -20.94 -3.82
C PHE A 69 -5.64 -21.42 -2.74
N ASP A 70 -4.88 -22.48 -3.02
CA ASP A 70 -3.90 -23.00 -2.07
C ASP A 70 -2.84 -21.94 -1.74
N ALA A 71 -2.34 -21.21 -2.75
CA ALA A 71 -1.38 -20.14 -2.55
C ALA A 71 -1.97 -18.94 -1.79
N LEU A 72 -3.23 -18.57 -2.04
CA LEU A 72 -3.92 -17.49 -1.33
C LEU A 72 -4.10 -17.83 0.15
N ASN A 73 -4.54 -19.07 0.44
CA ASN A 73 -4.80 -19.55 1.80
C ASN A 73 -3.52 -19.88 2.58
N ALA A 74 -2.39 -20.09 1.90
CA ALA A 74 -1.13 -20.44 2.54
C ALA A 74 -0.39 -19.25 3.18
N CYS A 75 -0.79 -18.01 2.94
CA CYS A 75 -0.07 -16.85 3.45
C CYS A 75 -0.24 -16.72 4.98
N PRO A 76 0.86 -16.79 5.77
CA PRO A 76 0.75 -16.68 7.21
C PRO A 76 0.23 -15.31 7.65
N VAL A 77 -0.63 -15.30 8.67
CA VAL A 77 -1.22 -14.06 9.20
C VAL A 77 -0.15 -13.09 9.71
N ASP A 78 0.90 -13.57 10.35
CA ASP A 78 2.00 -12.73 10.83
C ASP A 78 2.73 -12.03 9.67
N LEU A 79 2.82 -12.68 8.51
CA LEU A 79 3.42 -12.10 7.32
C LEU A 79 2.51 -11.02 6.71
N ILE A 80 1.20 -11.24 6.67
CA ILE A 80 0.22 -10.22 6.26
C ILE A 80 0.35 -8.97 7.14
N GLN A 81 0.46 -9.16 8.46
CA GLN A 81 0.68 -8.04 9.39
C GLN A 81 1.99 -7.29 9.10
N ARG A 82 3.07 -7.99 8.73
CA ARG A 82 4.33 -7.35 8.31
C ARG A 82 4.16 -6.50 7.04
N PHE A 83 3.34 -6.94 6.09
CA PHE A 83 3.04 -6.16 4.88
C PHE A 83 2.30 -4.87 5.22
N MET A 84 1.25 -4.95 6.05
CA MET A 84 0.53 -3.76 6.56
C MET A 84 1.50 -2.79 7.22
N ASN A 85 2.33 -3.28 8.16
CA ASN A 85 3.31 -2.45 8.86
C ASN A 85 4.33 -1.80 7.92
N ARG A 86 4.74 -2.48 6.85
CA ARG A 86 5.65 -1.94 5.83
C ARG A 86 5.00 -0.76 5.09
N SER A 87 3.77 -0.90 4.62
CA SER A 87 3.04 0.16 3.94
C SER A 87 2.78 1.36 4.85
N TRP A 88 2.43 1.12 6.13
CA TRP A 88 2.30 2.18 7.13
C TRP A 88 3.59 2.96 7.36
N ARG A 89 4.75 2.30 7.39
CA ARG A 89 6.05 2.98 7.48
C ARG A 89 6.33 3.85 6.26
N PHE A 90 6.02 3.36 5.06
CA PHE A 90 6.11 4.19 3.85
C PHE A 90 5.19 5.40 3.92
N MET A 91 3.92 5.23 4.31
CA MET A 91 2.99 6.35 4.49
C MET A 91 3.52 7.38 5.50
N SER A 92 4.07 6.93 6.63
CA SER A 92 4.65 7.83 7.64
C SER A 92 5.81 8.64 7.07
N ALA A 93 6.61 8.02 6.21
CA ALA A 93 7.76 8.66 5.59
C ALA A 93 7.34 9.65 4.49
N SER A 94 6.33 9.32 3.67
CA SER A 94 5.83 10.16 2.57
C SER A 94 5.07 11.41 3.02
N ARG A 95 4.53 11.44 4.24
CA ARG A 95 3.92 12.65 4.84
C ARG A 95 4.95 13.77 5.05
N ILE A 96 6.22 13.42 5.08
CA ILE A 96 7.36 14.32 5.08
C ILE A 96 7.88 14.29 3.64
N LYS A 97 8.11 15.44 2.98
CA LYS A 97 8.34 15.59 1.53
C LYS A 97 9.67 14.98 1.01
N LEU A 98 10.04 13.80 1.47
CA LEU A 98 11.22 13.06 1.06
C LEU A 98 10.97 12.30 -0.25
N THR A 99 11.96 12.32 -1.14
CA THR A 99 11.95 11.58 -2.41
C THR A 99 12.07 10.06 -2.17
N GLY A 100 11.52 9.25 -3.09
CA GLY A 100 11.33 7.81 -2.91
C GLY A 100 12.59 6.99 -2.54
N LYS A 101 13.77 7.36 -3.05
CA LYS A 101 15.04 6.69 -2.69
C LYS A 101 15.44 6.96 -1.22
N ALA A 102 15.24 8.18 -0.75
CA ALA A 102 15.51 8.57 0.64
C ALA A 102 14.54 7.85 1.60
N VAL A 103 13.27 7.75 1.22
CA VAL A 103 12.25 7.00 1.98
C VAL A 103 12.62 5.52 2.11
N ALA A 104 13.01 4.86 1.01
CA ALA A 104 13.39 3.45 1.03
C ALA A 104 14.59 3.18 1.95
N TRP A 105 15.59 4.07 1.94
CA TRP A 105 16.77 3.99 2.82
C TRP A 105 16.41 4.24 4.29
N ALA A 106 15.59 5.26 4.59
CA ALA A 106 15.18 5.59 5.96
C ALA A 106 14.43 4.43 6.62
N ILE A 107 13.52 3.79 5.88
CA ILE A 107 12.77 2.62 6.36
C ILE A 107 13.70 1.42 6.56
N HIS A 108 14.77 1.29 5.76
CA HIS A 108 15.77 0.24 5.97
C HIS A 108 16.56 0.46 7.27
N LYS A 109 16.89 1.71 7.59
CA LYS A 109 17.66 2.05 8.79
C LYS A 109 16.82 1.96 10.07
N GLN A 110 15.53 2.28 10.00
CA GLN A 110 14.61 2.26 11.16
C GLN A 110 13.72 1.01 11.21
N LYS A 111 14.21 -0.14 10.73
CA LYS A 111 13.42 -1.40 10.69
C LYS A 111 12.88 -1.84 12.06
N SER A 112 13.56 -1.48 13.14
CA SER A 112 13.16 -1.76 14.53
C SER A 112 11.99 -0.91 15.03
N HIS A 113 11.72 0.24 14.41
CA HIS A 113 10.67 1.18 14.85
C HIS A 113 9.41 1.06 14.00
N ARG A 114 8.23 1.31 14.59
CA ARG A 114 6.94 1.24 13.88
C ARG A 114 6.66 2.48 13.02
N SER A 115 7.36 3.57 13.27
CA SER A 115 7.35 4.81 12.50
C SER A 115 8.78 5.30 12.32
N VAL A 116 9.01 6.10 11.28
CA VAL A 116 10.28 6.80 11.11
C VAL A 116 10.24 8.07 11.97
N SER A 117 11.18 8.27 12.90
CA SER A 117 11.13 9.45 13.79
C SER A 117 11.43 10.74 13.01
N GLN A 118 10.70 11.81 13.32
CA GLN A 118 10.82 13.09 12.61
C GLN A 118 12.24 13.69 12.73
N THR A 119 12.88 13.54 13.89
CA THR A 119 14.28 13.93 14.12
C THR A 119 15.25 13.15 13.22
N ALA A 120 15.10 11.83 13.14
CA ALA A 120 15.95 11.01 12.28
C ALA A 120 15.66 11.22 10.79
N MET A 121 14.51 11.77 10.42
CA MET A 121 14.16 12.17 9.05
C MET A 121 14.71 13.54 8.67
N MET A 122 14.72 14.51 9.58
CA MET A 122 15.36 15.82 9.37
C MET A 122 16.85 15.69 9.06
N HIS A 123 17.54 14.77 9.74
CA HIS A 123 18.93 14.45 9.44
C HIS A 123 19.13 13.82 8.06
N LEU A 124 18.10 13.20 7.46
CA LEU A 124 18.21 12.57 6.15
C LEU A 124 17.86 13.50 5.00
N ASP A 125 16.92 14.42 5.19
CA ASP A 125 16.65 15.45 4.20
C ASP A 125 17.88 16.35 3.99
N ALA A 126 18.57 16.73 5.07
CA ALA A 126 19.82 17.49 5.03
C ALA A 126 20.99 16.78 4.31
N ILE A 127 20.94 15.46 4.15
CA ILE A 127 21.95 14.67 3.43
C ILE A 127 21.57 14.51 1.95
N VAL A 128 20.27 14.49 1.64
CA VAL A 128 19.74 14.23 0.29
C VAL A 128 19.50 15.52 -0.50
N ASN A 129 19.19 16.62 0.17
CA ASN A 129 19.07 17.97 -0.37
C ASN A 129 20.00 18.89 0.45
N PRO A 130 21.28 19.04 0.06
CA PRO A 130 22.21 19.95 0.74
C PRO A 130 21.81 21.43 0.58
#